data_AF-A0A2N4YNC6-F1
#
_entry.id   AF-A0A2N4YNC6-F1
#
_cell.length_a   1.000
_cell.length_b   1.000
_cell.length_c   1.000
_cell.angle_alpha   90.00
_cell.angle_beta   90.00
_cell.angle_gamma   90.00
#
_symmetry.space_group_name_H-M   'P 1'
#
loop_
_entity.id
_entity.type
_entity.pdbx_description
1 polymer ?
#
loop_
_entity_poly.entity_id
_entity_poly.type
_entity_poly.pdbx_seq_one_letter_code
_entity_poly.pdbx_strand_id
1 'polypeptide(L)'
;MLTLLQDKMDTPLGPLWVLCDEQFNLRAVEWDEHRDRMETLLDVHYRREGYQRVDCRNPGGLSSKLNDYFAGDLAIIDTLATATAGTPFQRQVWQALRDIPCGKVMHYGQLAEALGRPGAARAVGAANGANPVSIV
;
A
#
# COMPACT_ATOMS: atom_id res chain seq x y z
N MET A 1 -21.03 0.51 4.04
CA MET A 1 -20.03 1.58 4.07
C MET A 1 -18.78 1.01 4.72
N LEU A 2 -17.63 1.10 4.06
CA LEU A 2 -16.36 0.59 4.57
C LEU A 2 -15.86 1.51 5.70
N THR A 3 -15.50 0.96 6.85
CA THR A 3 -14.81 1.74 7.89
C THR A 3 -13.31 1.59 7.70
N LEU A 4 -12.61 2.71 7.50
CA LEU A 4 -11.16 2.76 7.49
C LEU A 4 -10.66 3.28 8.84
N LEU A 5 -10.01 2.41 9.60
CA LEU A 5 -9.28 2.81 10.79
C LEU A 5 -7.99 3.48 10.35
N GLN A 6 -7.72 4.68 10.85
CA GLN A 6 -6.53 5.45 10.47
C GLN A 6 -5.67 5.81 11.67
N ASP A 7 -4.36 5.76 11.47
CA ASP A 7 -3.35 6.27 12.38
C ASP A 7 -2.35 7.13 11.60
N LYS A 8 -1.74 8.10 12.28
CA LYS A 8 -0.61 8.87 11.76
C LYS A 8 0.57 8.66 12.69
N MET A 9 1.66 8.15 12.15
CA MET A 9 2.89 7.87 12.89
C MET A 9 4.05 8.71 12.36
N ASP A 10 4.96 9.09 13.23
CA ASP A 10 6.23 9.68 12.82
C ASP A 10 7.22 8.57 12.44
N THR A 11 7.97 8.79 11.36
CA THR A 11 9.01 7.87 10.90
C THR A 11 10.30 8.63 10.58
N PRO A 12 11.45 7.96 10.41
CA PRO A 12 12.69 8.61 9.98
C PRO A 12 12.59 9.34 8.63
N LEU A 13 11.62 9.00 7.79
CA LEU A 13 11.39 9.62 6.47
C LEU A 13 10.29 10.69 6.48
N GLY A 14 9.70 10.95 7.65
CA GLY A 14 8.58 11.88 7.82
C GLY A 14 7.29 11.18 8.27
N PRO A 15 6.21 11.93 8.50
CA PRO A 15 4.96 11.37 9.01
C PRO A 15 4.27 10.49 7.97
N LEU A 16 3.80 9.32 8.41
CA LEU A 16 3.20 8.29 7.58
C LEU A 16 1.76 8.01 8.05
N TRP A 17 0.83 7.98 7.10
CA TRP A 17 -0.53 7.53 7.31
C TRP A 17 -0.64 6.02 7.13
N VAL A 18 -1.36 5.37 8.04
CA VAL A 18 -1.66 3.93 8.00
C VAL A 18 -3.16 3.77 8.06
N LEU A 19 -3.77 3.25 6.99
CA LEU A 19 -5.21 3.03 6.90
C LEU A 19 -5.50 1.55 6.63
N CYS A 20 -6.36 0.96 7.45
CA CYS A 20 -6.81 -0.42 7.29
C CYS A 20 -8.33 -0.54 7.42
N ASP A 21 -8.89 -1.65 6.94
CA ASP A 21 -10.28 -2.00 7.25
C ASP A 21 -10.42 -2.58 8.68
N GLU A 22 -11.66 -2.93 9.06
CA GLU A 22 -11.97 -3.53 10.37
C GLU A 22 -11.42 -4.96 10.53
N GLN A 23 -10.94 -5.59 9.46
CA GLN A 23 -10.20 -6.85 9.48
C GLN A 23 -8.67 -6.63 9.53
N PHE A 24 -8.23 -5.39 9.70
CA PHE A 24 -6.84 -4.96 9.74
C PHE A 24 -6.05 -5.24 8.46
N ASN A 25 -6.72 -5.36 7.31
CA ASN A 25 -6.02 -5.36 6.02
C ASN A 25 -5.73 -3.92 5.62
N LEU A 26 -4.48 -3.64 5.28
CA LEU A 26 -4.07 -2.33 4.77
C LEU A 26 -4.82 -2.00 3.48
N ARG A 27 -5.40 -0.81 3.47
CA ARG A 27 -6.11 -0.22 2.33
C ARG A 27 -5.31 0.95 1.75
N ALA A 28 -4.58 1.68 2.59
CA ALA A 28 -3.59 2.67 2.16
C ALA A 28 -2.45 2.83 3.19
N VAL A 29 -1.26 3.13 2.69
CA VAL A 29 -0.09 3.57 3.46
C VAL A 29 0.57 4.67 2.63
N GLU A 30 0.61 5.89 3.15
CA GLU A 30 1.09 7.05 2.37
C GLU A 30 1.75 8.11 3.24
N TRP A 31 2.75 8.78 2.69
CA TRP A 31 3.41 9.91 3.33
C TRP A 31 2.46 11.11 3.47
N ASP A 32 2.55 11.84 4.58
CA ASP A 32 1.68 12.99 4.85
C ASP A 32 1.81 14.10 3.78
N GLU A 33 2.99 14.25 3.17
CA GLU A 33 3.22 15.16 2.05
C GLU A 33 2.46 14.77 0.77
N HIS A 34 1.98 13.53 0.68
CA HIS A 34 1.21 12.98 -0.44
C HIS A 34 -0.23 12.65 -0.04
N ARG A 35 -0.74 13.25 1.05
CA ARG A 35 -2.13 13.06 1.51
C ARG A 35 -3.17 13.25 0.41
N ASP A 36 -3.06 14.30 -0.38
CA ASP A 36 -4.06 14.60 -1.43
C ASP A 36 -4.15 13.47 -2.46
N ARG A 37 -3.00 12.84 -2.79
CA ARG A 37 -2.94 11.64 -3.64
C ARG A 37 -3.62 10.46 -2.96
N MET A 38 -3.35 10.22 -1.68
CA MET A 38 -4.01 9.15 -0.91
C MET A 38 -5.54 9.32 -0.95
N GLU A 39 -6.04 10.51 -0.63
CA GLU A 39 -7.48 10.79 -0.60
C GLU A 39 -8.12 10.59 -1.99
N THR A 40 -7.44 11.05 -3.04
CA THR A 40 -7.87 10.81 -4.42
C THR A 40 -7.96 9.31 -4.73
N LEU A 41 -6.96 8.51 -4.34
CA LEU A 41 -6.96 7.07 -4.57
C LEU A 41 -8.05 6.35 -3.75
N LEU A 42 -8.30 6.76 -2.51
CA LEU A 42 -9.39 6.23 -1.71
C LEU A 42 -10.75 6.49 -2.38
N ASP A 43 -10.97 7.71 -2.87
CA ASP A 43 -12.20 8.08 -3.57
C ASP A 43 -12.37 7.29 -4.87
N VAL A 44 -11.29 7.06 -5.62
CA VAL A 44 -11.31 6.23 -6.84
C VAL A 44 -11.63 4.76 -6.51
N HIS A 45 -11.06 4.23 -5.43
CA HIS A 45 -11.15 2.81 -5.10
C HIS A 45 -12.42 2.43 -4.34
N TYR A 46 -12.91 3.29 -3.47
CA TYR A 46 -14.01 3.00 -2.55
C TYR A 46 -15.22 3.90 -2.75
N ARG A 47 -15.14 4.89 -3.65
CA ARG A 47 -16.10 6.00 -3.82
C ARG A 47 -16.10 6.90 -2.59
N ARG A 48 -16.17 8.22 -2.81
CA ARG A 48 -16.14 9.22 -1.72
C ARG A 48 -17.16 8.97 -0.60
N GLU A 49 -18.34 8.44 -0.93
CA GLU A 49 -19.40 8.12 0.03
C GLU A 49 -19.42 6.63 0.44
N GLY A 50 -18.53 5.81 -0.11
CA GLY A 50 -18.47 4.37 0.13
C GLY A 50 -17.63 3.98 1.35
N TYR A 51 -16.88 4.92 1.92
CA TYR A 51 -16.09 4.72 3.13
C TYR A 51 -16.22 5.88 4.13
N GLN A 52 -15.87 5.59 5.38
CA GLN A 52 -15.63 6.57 6.44
C GLN A 52 -14.25 6.35 7.03
N ARG A 53 -13.64 7.39 7.59
CA ARG A 53 -12.36 7.32 8.30
C ARG A 53 -12.59 7.54 9.79
N VAL A 54 -11.98 6.68 10.61
CA VAL A 54 -12.08 6.72 12.07
C VAL A 54 -10.68 6.70 12.64
N ASP A 55 -10.35 7.70 13.44
CA ASP A 55 -9.07 7.75 14.15
C ASP A 55 -8.97 6.57 15.11
N CYS A 56 -7.91 5.79 14.98
CA CYS A 56 -7.64 4.63 15.80
C CYS A 56 -6.12 4.52 15.94
N ARG A 57 -5.61 4.71 17.16
CA ARG A 57 -4.16 4.59 17.40
C ARG A 57 -3.73 3.14 17.27
N ASN A 58 -2.74 2.87 16.42
CA ASN A 58 -2.15 1.55 16.20
C ASN A 58 -3.19 0.45 15.89
N PRO A 59 -4.03 0.61 14.84
CA PRO A 59 -5.11 -0.33 14.55
C PRO A 59 -4.51 -1.68 14.20
N GLY A 60 -4.93 -2.74 14.90
CA GLY A 60 -4.40 -4.10 14.69
C GLY A 60 -2.89 -4.27 14.93
N GLY A 61 -2.23 -3.30 15.58
CA GLY A 61 -0.76 -3.31 15.77
C GLY A 61 0.04 -2.89 14.53
N LEU A 62 -0.61 -2.38 13.48
CA LEU A 62 0.02 -2.10 12.18
C LEU A 62 1.09 -1.00 12.26
N SER A 63 0.82 0.08 13.00
CA SER A 63 1.80 1.17 13.19
C SER A 63 3.05 0.68 13.95
N SER A 64 2.87 -0.24 14.91
CA SER A 64 3.99 -0.83 15.64
C SER A 64 4.86 -1.71 14.73
N LYS A 65 4.25 -2.54 13.89
CA LYS A 65 4.97 -3.35 12.92
C LYS A 65 5.72 -2.50 11.89
N LEU A 66 5.15 -1.38 11.46
CA LEU A 66 5.85 -0.43 10.59
C LEU A 66 7.02 0.25 11.33
N ASN A 67 6.91 0.51 12.64
CA ASN A 67 8.06 0.93 13.43
C ASN A 67 9.16 -0.13 13.48
N ASP A 68 8.81 -1.41 13.63
CA ASP A 68 9.78 -2.51 13.59
C ASP A 68 10.52 -2.57 12.24
N TYR A 69 9.82 -2.31 11.13
CA TYR A 69 10.42 -2.18 9.80
C TYR A 69 11.46 -1.06 9.76
N PHE A 70 11.12 0.14 10.25
CA PHE A 70 12.08 1.26 10.32
C PHE A 70 13.21 1.02 11.33
N ALA A 71 13.00 0.17 12.34
CA ALA A 71 14.02 -0.27 13.28
C ALA A 71 14.96 -1.35 12.71
N GLY A 72 14.67 -1.87 11.50
CA GLY A 72 15.53 -2.79 10.76
C GLY A 72 14.99 -4.22 10.63
N ASP A 73 13.83 -4.53 11.21
CA ASP A 73 13.15 -5.81 10.95
C ASP A 73 12.40 -5.74 9.61
N LEU A 74 13.14 -5.82 8.51
CA LEU A 74 12.57 -5.65 7.17
C LEU A 74 11.52 -6.72 6.83
N ALA A 75 11.62 -7.91 7.42
CA ALA A 75 10.71 -9.04 7.12
C ALA A 75 9.31 -8.86 7.73
N ILE A 76 9.13 -7.92 8.67
CA ILE A 76 7.85 -7.71 9.34
C ILE A 76 6.73 -7.33 8.35
N ILE A 77 7.07 -6.70 7.23
CA ILE A 77 6.12 -6.26 6.19
C ILE A 77 5.43 -7.44 5.51
N ASP A 78 6.07 -8.61 5.46
CA ASP A 78 5.49 -9.83 4.89
C ASP A 78 4.27 -10.30 5.72
N THR A 79 4.21 -9.91 7.00
CA THR A 79 3.10 -10.22 7.90
C THR A 79 1.91 -9.27 7.78
N LEU A 80 2.05 -8.20 6.98
CA LEU A 80 1.03 -7.17 6.83
C LEU A 80 0.16 -7.50 5.61
N ALA A 81 -1.11 -7.81 5.88
CA ALA A 81 -2.09 -8.11 4.84
C ALA A 81 -2.57 -6.83 4.15
N THR A 82 -2.80 -6.91 2.84
CA THR A 82 -3.32 -5.80 2.02
C THR A 82 -4.60 -6.20 1.32
N ALA A 83 -5.55 -5.27 1.18
CA ALA A 83 -6.78 -5.48 0.43
C ALA A 83 -7.10 -4.26 -0.45
N THR A 84 -6.32 -4.07 -1.52
CA THR A 84 -6.48 -2.91 -2.41
C THR A 84 -7.63 -3.11 -3.41
N ALA A 85 -8.33 -2.04 -3.79
CA ALA A 85 -9.50 -2.08 -4.70
C ALA A 85 -9.24 -1.50 -6.10
N GLY A 86 -7.99 -1.60 -6.58
CA GLY A 86 -7.64 -1.26 -7.97
C GLY A 86 -8.21 -2.24 -9.00
N THR A 87 -7.96 -1.99 -10.28
CA THR A 87 -8.35 -2.87 -11.38
C THR A 87 -7.73 -4.27 -11.24
N PRO A 88 -8.25 -5.32 -11.92
CA PRO A 88 -7.64 -6.65 -11.90
C PRO A 88 -6.15 -6.64 -12.28
N PHE A 89 -5.76 -5.82 -13.27
CA PHE A 89 -4.36 -5.69 -13.66
C PHE A 89 -3.51 -5.00 -12.59
N GLN A 90 -4.00 -3.92 -11.98
CA GLN A 90 -3.30 -3.26 -10.88
C GLN A 90 -3.07 -4.21 -9.71
N ARG A 91 -4.09 -4.97 -9.29
CA ARG A 91 -3.95 -5.95 -8.20
C ARG A 91 -2.94 -7.04 -8.52
N GLN A 92 -2.87 -7.51 -9.78
CA GLN A 92 -1.83 -8.46 -10.20
C GLN A 92 -0.42 -7.85 -10.09
N VAL A 93 -0.25 -6.60 -10.53
CA VAL A 93 1.03 -5.90 -10.41
C VAL A 93 1.41 -5.72 -8.94
N TRP A 94 0.51 -5.23 -8.11
CA TRP A 94 0.78 -5.00 -6.68
C TRP A 94 1.08 -6.29 -5.91
N GLN A 95 0.38 -7.39 -6.23
CA GLN A 95 0.69 -8.69 -5.66
C GLN A 95 2.11 -9.13 -6.03
N ALA A 96 2.51 -8.97 -7.29
CA ALA A 96 3.85 -9.35 -7.74
C ALA A 96 4.96 -8.44 -7.19
N LEU A 97 4.65 -7.18 -6.84
CA LEU A 97 5.61 -6.30 -6.15
C LEU A 97 5.99 -6.86 -4.76
N ARG A 98 5.04 -7.49 -4.07
CA ARG A 98 5.28 -8.12 -2.77
C ARG A 98 6.18 -9.35 -2.83
N ASP A 99 6.32 -9.95 -4.02
CA ASP A 99 7.22 -11.09 -4.23
C ASP A 99 8.68 -10.65 -4.47
N ILE A 100 8.95 -9.35 -4.54
CA ILE A 100 10.31 -8.80 -4.68
C ILE A 100 10.99 -8.82 -3.29
N PRO A 101 12.08 -9.58 -3.10
CA PRO A 101 12.73 -9.67 -1.80
C PRO A 101 13.33 -8.32 -1.36
N CYS A 102 13.33 -8.07 -0.05
CA CYS A 102 13.97 -6.91 0.54
C CYS A 102 15.44 -6.76 0.07
N GLY A 103 15.83 -5.53 -0.28
CA GLY A 103 17.16 -5.22 -0.80
C GLY A 103 17.40 -5.64 -2.26
N LYS A 104 16.38 -6.14 -2.97
CA LYS A 104 16.42 -6.41 -4.41
C LYS A 104 15.62 -5.39 -5.18
N VAL A 105 15.94 -5.25 -6.46
CA VAL A 105 15.26 -4.38 -7.41
C VAL A 105 14.78 -5.22 -8.60
N MET A 106 13.66 -4.81 -9.19
CA MET A 106 13.12 -5.42 -10.39
C MET A 106 12.73 -4.33 -11.38
N HIS A 107 13.11 -4.49 -12.65
CA HIS A 107 12.73 -3.55 -13.69
C HIS A 107 11.29 -3.78 -14.14
N TYR A 108 10.59 -2.72 -14.55
CA TYR A 108 9.20 -2.84 -15.02
C TYR A 108 9.03 -3.81 -16.20
N GLY A 109 10.03 -3.93 -17.09
CA GLY A 109 10.01 -4.92 -18.17
C GLY A 109 10.07 -6.36 -17.65
N GLN A 110 10.94 -6.64 -16.67
CA GLN A 110 11.04 -7.95 -16.04
C GLN A 110 9.76 -8.32 -15.30
N LEU A 111 9.16 -7.35 -14.59
CA LEU A 111 7.89 -7.57 -13.90
C LEU A 111 6.75 -7.84 -14.91
N ALA A 112 6.75 -7.13 -16.05
CA ALA A 112 5.80 -7.38 -17.13
C ALA A 112 5.96 -8.79 -17.72
N GLU A 113 7.19 -9.27 -17.92
CA GLU A 113 7.48 -10.64 -18.37
C GLU A 113 7.02 -11.69 -17.35
N ALA A 114 7.32 -11.49 -16.06
CA ALA A 114 6.90 -12.39 -14.99
C ALA A 114 5.37 -12.51 -14.89
N LEU A 115 4.65 -11.43 -15.22
CA LEU A 115 3.18 -11.39 -15.28
C LEU A 115 2.60 -11.94 -16.60
N GLY A 116 3.41 -12.51 -17.49
CA GLY A 116 2.97 -13.05 -18.79
C GLY A 116 2.54 -11.98 -19.78
N ARG A 117 3.03 -10.75 -19.64
CA ARG A 117 2.68 -9.57 -20.45
C ARG A 117 3.93 -8.88 -21.01
N PRO A 118 4.76 -9.57 -21.82
CA PRO A 118 5.97 -8.97 -22.39
C PRO A 118 5.64 -7.68 -23.16
N GLY A 119 6.48 -6.66 -23.00
CA GLY A 119 6.27 -5.33 -23.60
C GLY A 119 5.35 -4.38 -22.82
N ALA A 120 4.69 -4.83 -21.74
CA ALA A 120 3.76 -4.00 -20.95
C ALA A 120 4.44 -3.13 -19.87
N ALA A 121 5.74 -2.84 -19.99
CA ALA A 121 6.51 -2.11 -18.98
C ALA A 121 5.90 -0.75 -18.59
N ARG A 122 5.39 0.03 -19.57
CA ARG A 122 4.72 1.32 -19.29
C ARG A 122 3.45 1.14 -18.47
N ALA A 123 2.65 0.11 -18.78
CA ALA A 123 1.42 -0.18 -18.05
C ALA A 123 1.71 -0.65 -16.62
N VAL A 124 2.76 -1.46 -16.43
CA VAL A 124 3.26 -1.86 -15.10
C VAL A 124 3.73 -0.63 -14.32
N GLY A 125 4.49 0.29 -14.93
CA GLY A 125 4.90 1.54 -14.30
C GLY A 125 3.72 2.40 -13.85
N ALA A 126 2.68 2.51 -14.69
CA ALA A 126 1.45 3.21 -14.32
C ALA A 126 0.68 2.53 -13.18
N ALA A 127 0.63 1.19 -13.17
CA ALA A 127 0.04 0.43 -12.07
C ALA A 127 0.82 0.60 -10.76
N ASN A 128 2.16 0.57 -10.81
CA ASN A 128 3.03 0.86 -9.68
C ASN A 128 2.79 2.28 -9.14
N GLY A 129 2.72 3.28 -10.02
CA GLY A 129 2.42 4.67 -9.66
C GLY A 129 1.01 4.90 -9.12
N ALA A 130 0.11 3.92 -9.24
CA ALA A 130 -1.23 3.93 -8.66
C ALA A 130 -1.32 3.10 -7.36
N ASN A 131 -0.21 2.54 -6.85
CA ASN A 131 -0.22 1.77 -5.61
C ASN A 131 -0.65 2.65 -4.42
N PRO A 132 -1.71 2.28 -3.69
CA PRO A 132 -2.15 3.01 -2.49
C PRO A 132 -1.41 2.58 -1.21
N VAL A 133 -0.67 1.47 -1.23
CA VAL A 133 0.04 0.91 -0.06
C VAL A 133 1.54 0.99 -0.30
N SER A 134 2.17 2.03 0.22
CA SER A 134 3.63 2.16 0.24
C SER A 134 4.28 1.15 1.18
N ILE A 135 5.56 0.83 0.94
CA ILE A 135 6.42 -0.07 1.74
C ILE A 135 6.03 -1.55 1.69
N VAL A 136 4.74 -1.86 1.84
CA VAL A 136 4.17 -3.19 2.15
C VAL A 136 3.66 -3.92 0.92
#